data_AF-A0A6M3MD74-F1
#
_entry.id   AF-A0A6M3MD74-F1
#
_cell.length_a   1.000
_cell.length_b   1.000
_cell.length_c   1.000
_cell.angle_alpha   90.00
_cell.angle_beta   90.00
_cell.angle_gamma   90.00
#
_symmetry.space_group_name_H-M   'P 1'
#
loop_
_entity.id
_entity.type
_entity.pdbx_description
1 polymer ?
#
loop_
_entity_poly.entity_id
_entity_poly.type
_entity_poly.pdbx_seq_one_letter_code
_entity_poly.pdbx_strand_id
1 'polypeptide(L)'
;MRIDGTTICFKSKPACFILELGGKKPNTLRVLNGPELDEFKKVKSSLTWISIEDIGTGISFERLLTDISHIDWFIGDGQLYVFSWSK
;
A
#
# COMPACT_ATOMS: atom_id res chain seq x y z
N MET A 1 -5.58 -0.53 -6.59
CA MET A 1 -5.68 0.05 -5.22
C MET A 1 -7.14 0.32 -4.94
N ARG A 2 -7.60 0.32 -3.68
CA ARG A 2 -8.87 0.96 -3.29
C ARG A 2 -8.65 1.78 -2.02
N ILE A 3 -9.51 2.77 -1.78
CA ILE A 3 -9.51 3.59 -0.56
C ILE A 3 -10.86 3.43 0.13
N ASP A 4 -10.84 2.98 1.38
CA ASP A 4 -12.02 2.74 2.20
C ASP A 4 -11.96 3.69 3.42
N GLY A 5 -12.54 4.88 3.29
CA GLY A 5 -12.45 5.93 4.32
C GLY A 5 -11.01 6.43 4.53
N THR A 6 -10.41 6.08 5.68
CA THR A 6 -9.02 6.45 6.01
C THR A 6 -8.03 5.30 5.80
N THR A 7 -8.49 4.19 5.21
CA THR A 7 -7.69 2.99 4.95
C THR A 7 -7.35 2.89 3.47
N ILE A 8 -6.06 2.74 3.15
CA ILE A 8 -5.62 2.38 1.80
C ILE A 8 -5.43 0.88 1.68
N CYS A 9 -6.06 0.29 0.67
CA CYS A 9 -6.13 -1.15 0.51
C CYS A 9 -5.33 -1.59 -0.73
N PHE A 10 -4.41 -2.53 -0.51
CA PHE A 10 -3.60 -3.13 -1.56
C PHE A 10 -3.77 -4.63 -1.63
N LYS A 11 -3.72 -5.14 -2.86
CA LYS A 11 -3.60 -6.57 -3.13
C LYS A 11 -2.13 -6.97 -3.18
N SER A 12 -1.78 -8.12 -2.62
CA SER A 12 -0.43 -8.66 -2.58
C SER A 12 -0.40 -10.10 -3.06
N LYS A 13 0.69 -10.49 -3.73
CA LYS A 13 0.92 -11.89 -4.12
C LYS A 13 1.18 -12.72 -2.86
N PRO A 14 0.80 -14.01 -2.80
CA PRO A 14 0.88 -14.81 -1.58
C PRO A 14 2.26 -14.79 -0.89
N ALA A 15 3.34 -14.90 -1.67
CA ALA A 15 4.70 -14.87 -1.13
C ALA A 15 5.06 -13.52 -0.47
N CYS A 16 4.63 -12.40 -1.05
CA CYS A 16 4.83 -11.07 -0.47
C CYS A 16 3.93 -10.87 0.75
N PHE A 17 2.67 -11.29 0.66
CA PHE A 17 1.69 -11.19 1.74
C PHE A 17 2.20 -11.87 3.01
N ILE A 18 2.78 -13.07 2.93
CA ILE A 18 3.32 -13.77 4.11
C ILE A 18 4.43 -12.97 4.79
N LEU A 19 5.28 -12.28 4.02
CA LEU A 19 6.36 -11.45 4.55
C LEU A 19 5.83 -10.16 5.20
N GLU A 20 4.82 -9.55 4.58
CA GLU A 20 4.13 -8.36 5.10
C GLU A 20 3.35 -8.74 6.38
N LEU A 21 2.54 -9.80 6.37
CA LEU A 21 1.79 -10.28 7.53
C LEU A 21 2.69 -10.60 8.73
N GLY A 22 3.86 -11.21 8.49
CA GLY A 22 4.83 -11.53 9.54
C GLY A 22 5.60 -10.33 10.10
N GLY A 23 5.46 -9.13 9.53
CA GLY A 23 6.25 -7.95 9.92
C GLY A 23 7.72 -8.01 9.49
N LYS A 24 8.12 -9.01 8.68
CA LYS A 24 9.50 -9.11 8.15
C LYS A 24 9.78 -8.03 7.10
N LYS A 25 8.72 -7.52 6.48
CA LYS A 25 8.76 -6.40 5.55
C LYS A 25 7.80 -5.31 6.07
N PRO A 26 8.23 -4.43 6.99
CA PRO A 26 7.36 -3.41 7.61
C PRO A 26 6.96 -2.27 6.65
N ASN A 27 7.32 -2.40 5.37
CA ASN A 27 7.06 -1.43 4.33
C ASN A 27 6.50 -2.15 3.11
N THR A 28 5.53 -1.52 2.47
CA THR A 28 4.87 -2.03 1.28
C THR A 28 5.18 -1.11 0.11
N LEU A 29 5.85 -1.64 -0.92
CA LEU A 29 6.17 -0.89 -2.14
C LEU A 29 5.04 -1.06 -3.15
N ARG A 30 4.58 0.05 -3.73
CA ARG A 30 3.53 0.07 -4.75
C ARG A 30 3.86 1.07 -5.83
N VAL A 31 3.67 0.65 -7.08
CA VAL A 31 3.63 1.55 -8.22
C VAL A 31 2.19 1.97 -8.39
N LEU A 32 1.93 3.27 -8.34
CA LEU A 32 0.61 3.84 -8.61
C LEU A 32 0.58 4.38 -10.03
N ASN A 33 -0.37 3.92 -10.85
CA ASN A 33 -0.60 4.46 -12.19
C ASN A 33 -1.36 5.80 -12.13
N GLY A 34 -1.56 6.47 -13.27
CA GLY A 34 -2.21 7.79 -13.32
C GLY A 34 -3.53 7.89 -12.52
N PRO A 35 -4.54 7.07 -12.80
CA PRO A 35 -5.80 7.09 -12.05
C PRO A 35 -5.64 6.83 -10.55
N GLU A 36 -4.84 5.82 -10.17
CA GLU A 36 -4.58 5.51 -8.75
C GLU A 36 -3.84 6.66 -8.05
N LEU A 37 -2.89 7.28 -8.75
CA LEU A 37 -2.09 8.38 -8.25
C LEU A 37 -2.95 9.63 -8.01
N ASP A 38 -3.87 9.92 -8.93
CA ASP A 38 -4.79 11.06 -8.80
C ASP A 38 -5.77 10.87 -7.64
N GLU A 39 -6.28 9.66 -7.45
CA GLU A 39 -7.11 9.32 -6.29
C GLU A 39 -6.30 9.41 -4.98
N PHE A 40 -5.12 8.77 -4.97
CA PHE A 40 -4.22 8.77 -3.82
C PHE A 40 -3.82 10.19 -3.38
N LYS A 41 -3.44 11.06 -4.32
CA LYS A 41 -3.05 12.44 -4.01
C LYS A 41 -4.16 13.25 -3.32
N LYS A 42 -5.43 12.98 -3.62
CA LYS A 42 -6.58 13.67 -3.00
C LYS A 42 -6.75 13.30 -1.52
N VAL A 43 -6.40 12.08 -1.15
CA VAL A 43 -6.67 11.52 0.19
C VAL A 43 -5.40 11.25 1.00
N LYS A 44 -4.20 11.40 0.42
CA LYS A 44 -2.93 11.00 1.05
C LYS A 44 -2.80 11.51 2.49
N SER A 45 -3.18 12.76 2.73
CA SER A 45 -3.07 13.41 4.04
C SER A 45 -4.08 12.90 5.09
N SER A 46 -5.15 12.21 4.66
CA SER A 46 -6.17 11.64 5.56
C SER A 46 -5.99 10.14 5.81
N LEU A 47 -5.02 9.49 5.16
CA LEU A 47 -4.77 8.07 5.35
C LEU A 47 -4.13 7.80 6.71
N THR A 48 -4.70 6.85 7.45
CA THR A 48 -4.23 6.44 8.78
C THR A 48 -3.96 4.94 8.86
N TRP A 49 -4.59 4.14 7.99
CA TRP A 49 -4.45 2.68 7.98
C TRP A 49 -4.07 2.17 6.60
N ILE A 50 -3.35 1.05 6.58
CA ILE A 50 -3.09 0.25 5.39
C ILE A 50 -3.70 -1.14 5.58
N SER A 51 -4.43 -1.61 4.58
CA SER A 51 -4.94 -2.97 4.49
C SER A 51 -4.23 -3.71 3.36
N ILE A 52 -3.75 -4.91 3.63
CA ILE A 52 -3.11 -5.76 2.63
C ILE A 52 -3.92 -7.04 2.52
N GLU A 53 -4.36 -7.35 1.31
CA GLU A 53 -5.20 -8.50 0.97
C GLU A 53 -4.39 -9.48 0.09
N ASP A 54 -4.35 -10.76 0.47
CA ASP A 54 -3.77 -11.81 -0.35
C ASP A 54 -4.68 -12.13 -1.53
N ILE A 55 -4.16 -12.03 -2.76
CA ILE A 55 -4.92 -12.37 -3.97
C ILE A 55 -5.24 -13.85 -4.08
N GLY A 56 -4.50 -14.73 -3.40
CA GLY A 56 -4.72 -16.17 -3.45
C GLY A 56 -5.86 -16.63 -2.54
N THR A 57 -5.85 -16.17 -1.29
CA THR A 57 -6.79 -16.62 -0.25
C THR A 57 -7.90 -15.63 0.06
N GLY A 58 -7.77 -14.35 -0.32
CA GLY A 58 -8.67 -13.27 0.07
C GLY A 58 -8.54 -12.82 1.52
N ILE A 59 -7.62 -13.41 2.30
CA ILE A 59 -7.35 -13.00 3.68
C ILE A 59 -6.69 -11.62 3.65
N SER A 60 -7.12 -10.74 4.55
CA SER A 60 -6.51 -9.42 4.72
C SER A 60 -6.05 -9.17 6.15
N PHE A 61 -5.14 -8.21 6.30
CA PHE A 61 -4.79 -7.64 7.59
C PHE A 61 -4.63 -6.13 7.47
N GLU A 62 -4.82 -5.43 8.59
CA GLU A 62 -4.69 -3.98 8.67
C GLU A 62 -3.58 -3.58 9.64
N ARG A 63 -2.90 -2.46 9.35
CA ARG A 63 -1.87 -1.85 10.19
C ARG A 63 -1.95 -0.33 10.15
N LEU A 64 -1.44 0.32 11.20
CA LEU A 64 -1.35 1.77 11.26
C LEU A 64 -0.26 2.24 10.29
N LEU A 65 -0.61 3.14 9.38
CA LEU A 65 0.34 3.84 8.52
C LEU A 65 1.19 4.77 9.37
N THR A 66 2.51 4.68 9.20
CA THR A 66 3.47 5.53 9.92
C THR A 66 4.19 6.51 9.02
N ASP A 67 4.38 6.15 7.74
CA ASP A 67 5.01 7.04 6.76
C ASP A 67 4.59 6.67 5.33
N ILE A 68 4.60 7.66 4.42
CA ILE A 68 4.43 7.45 2.98
C ILE A 68 5.47 8.27 2.20
N SER A 69 6.51 7.57 1.76
CA SER A 69 7.61 8.13 1.00
C SER A 69 7.44 7.93 -0.50
N HIS A 70 7.76 8.95 -1.30
CA HIS A 70 7.83 8.87 -2.76
C HIS A 70 9.28 8.60 -3.17
N ILE A 71 9.49 7.65 -4.08
CA ILE A 71 10.79 7.46 -4.74
C ILE A 71 10.63 8.05 -6.12
N ASP A 72 11.47 9.04 -6.49
CA ASP A 72 11.52 9.68 -7.81
C ASP A 72 12.04 8.70 -8.89
N TRP A 73 11.31 7.61 -9.06
CA TRP A 73 11.55 6.56 -10.02
C TRP A 73 10.25 6.27 -10.75
N PHE A 74 10.26 6.55 -12.05
CA PHE A 74 9.18 6.24 -12.97
C PHE A 74 9.31 4.80 -13.48
N ILE A 75 8.22 4.05 -13.38
CA ILE A 75 8.10 2.71 -13.99
C ILE A 75 6.96 2.80 -15.00
N GLY A 76 7.31 3.08 -16.26
CA GLY A 76 6.32 3.42 -17.28
C GLY A 76 5.65 4.77 -16.98
N ASP A 77 4.32 4.77 -16.87
CA ASP A 77 3.49 5.90 -16.47
C ASP A 77 3.25 5.97 -14.94
N GLY A 78 3.76 4.99 -14.18
CA GLY A 78 3.55 4.87 -12.75
C GLY A 78 4.65 5.50 -11.90
N GLN A 79 4.28 5.92 -10.69
CA GLN A 79 5.20 6.43 -9.66
C GLN A 79 5.34 5.42 -8.50
N LEU A 80 6.56 5.25 -8.00
CA LEU A 80 6.86 4.32 -6.93
C LEU A 80 6.71 4.98 -5.55
N TYR A 81 5.90 4.37 -4.69
CA TYR A 81 5.70 4.77 -3.31
C TYR A 81 6.07 3.65 -2.33
N VAL A 82 6.57 4.06 -1.17
CA VAL A 82 6.83 3.20 -0.02
C VAL A 82 5.85 3.57 1.09
N PHE A 83 5.04 2.60 1.49
CA PHE A 83 4.07 2.72 2.57
C PHE A 83 4.60 1.99 3.81
N SER A 84 5.02 2.73 4.82
CA SER A 84 5.58 2.18 6.06
C SER A 84 4.50 2.05 7.12
N TRP A 85 4.55 1.00 7.94
CA TRP A 85 3.51 0.73 8.94
C TRP A 85 4.08 0.07 10.20
N SER A 86 3.37 0.22 11.33
CA SER A 86 3.75 -0.41 12.60
C SER A 86 3.28 -1.87 12.66
N LYS A 87 4.09 -2.73 13.29
CA LYS A 87 3.81 -4.17 13.41
C LYS A 87 2.61 -4.48 14.31
#